data_AF-A0A834NB48-F1
#
_entry.id   AF-A0A834NB48-F1
#
_cell.length_a   1.000
_cell.length_b   1.000
_cell.length_c   1.000
_cell.angle_alpha   90.00
_cell.angle_beta   90.00
_cell.angle_gamma   90.00
#
_symmetry.space_group_name_H-M   'P 1'
#
loop_
_entity.id
_entity.type
_entity.pdbx_description
1 polymer ?
#
loop_
_entity_poly.entity_id
_entity_poly.type
_entity_poly.pdbx_seq_one_letter_code
_entity_poly.pdbx_strand_id
1 'polypeptide(L)'
;MESEGEEKVKVVIFSIIVETYLSPVETHCMNIDYFIPDEENQTRDFSDDAMARLHMGRSVIALFMVGFLAIFSAFWTGVVGCWRRSPGNITATAILMLFACLLSAGGMGLWHGVEYYEKEKIVGEEYYQQWSNVLKDNTAQWYDWSFYMAWLGVAMCLGTMTLFLIAASCLRKERAREQTQNVQYIMPGPEGQLTNLVRLVVRGRLGRRRLVVNQRDLV
;
A
#
# COMPACT_ATOMS: atom_id res chain seq x y z
N MET A 1 26.65 16.95 29.75
CA MET A 1 26.10 16.00 30.74
C MET A 1 25.11 16.80 31.55
N GLU A 2 23.90 16.94 31.06
CA GLU A 2 22.77 17.43 31.86
C GLU A 2 21.69 16.38 31.68
N SER A 3 21.43 15.64 32.75
CA SER A 3 20.40 14.61 32.82
C SER A 3 19.04 15.32 32.85
N GLU A 4 18.37 15.42 31.71
CA GLU A 4 16.94 15.74 31.68
C GLU A 4 16.18 14.58 32.33
N GLY A 5 15.67 14.82 33.52
CA GLY A 5 14.81 13.88 34.23
C GLY A 5 13.47 13.79 33.51
N GLU A 6 13.12 12.59 33.02
CA GLU A 6 11.75 12.22 32.70
C GLU A 6 10.91 12.32 33.98
N GLU A 7 10.21 13.44 34.18
CA GLU A 7 9.17 13.53 35.20
C GLU A 7 7.95 12.73 34.72
N LYS A 8 7.92 11.44 35.07
CA LYS A 8 6.75 10.58 34.84
C LYS A 8 5.61 11.02 35.78
N VAL A 9 4.60 11.69 35.23
CA VAL A 9 3.43 12.12 35.98
C VAL A 9 2.36 11.03 35.91
N LYS A 10 2.13 10.39 37.05
CA LYS A 10 1.04 9.43 37.26
C LYS A 10 -0.26 10.19 37.41
N VAL A 11 -1.04 10.27 36.34
CA VAL A 11 -2.37 10.91 36.38
C VAL A 11 -3.38 9.87 36.85
N VAL A 12 -4.04 10.15 37.97
CA VAL A 12 -5.12 9.30 38.49
C VAL A 12 -6.43 9.78 37.87
N ILE A 13 -6.89 9.06 36.85
CA ILE A 13 -8.27 9.18 36.36
C ILE A 13 -9.01 7.96 36.90
N PHE A 14 -9.86 8.15 37.91
CA PHE A 14 -10.77 7.13 38.45
C PHE A 14 -10.10 5.76 38.71
N SER A 15 -9.27 5.67 39.76
CA SER A 15 -8.56 4.46 40.23
C SER A 15 -7.57 3.77 39.27
N ILE A 16 -7.42 4.23 38.02
CA ILE A 16 -6.40 3.71 37.10
C ILE A 16 -5.23 4.68 37.06
N ILE A 17 -4.04 4.19 37.40
CA ILE A 17 -2.78 4.94 37.32
C ILE A 17 -2.23 4.74 35.90
N VAL A 18 -2.47 5.70 35.01
CA VAL A 18 -1.82 5.72 33.69
C VAL A 18 -0.56 6.57 33.78
N GLU A 19 0.60 6.01 33.41
CA GLU A 19 1.83 6.79 33.28
C GLU A 19 1.71 7.68 32.03
N THR A 20 1.50 8.98 32.26
CA THR A 20 1.56 9.98 31.21
C THR A 20 2.86 10.75 31.33
N TYR A 21 3.44 11.12 30.21
CA TYR A 21 4.56 12.07 30.19
C TYR A 21 4.08 13.40 29.62
N LEU A 22 4.63 14.49 30.14
CA LEU A 22 4.36 15.82 29.60
C LEU A 22 5.22 16.00 28.35
N SER A 23 4.59 16.19 27.20
CA SER A 23 5.33 16.51 25.97
C SER A 23 5.90 17.93 26.07
N PRO A 24 6.94 18.26 25.28
CA PRO A 24 7.48 19.64 25.19
C PRO A 24 6.46 20.69 24.72
N VAL A 25 5.27 20.27 24.28
CA VAL A 25 4.16 21.13 23.86
C VAL A 25 3.04 21.16 24.93
N GLU A 26 3.36 20.80 26.18
CA GLU A 26 2.45 20.79 27.33
C GLU A 26 1.21 19.90 27.15
N THR A 27 1.32 18.85 26.34
CA THR A 27 0.27 17.84 26.18
C THR A 27 0.61 16.59 26.97
N HIS A 28 -0.37 16.05 27.70
CA HIS A 28 -0.23 14.74 28.35
C HIS A 28 -0.31 13.64 27.29
N CYS A 29 0.76 12.87 27.16
CA CYS A 29 0.84 11.76 26.22
C CYS A 29 0.94 10.44 26.97
N MET A 30 0.29 9.41 26.44
CA MET A 30 0.49 8.03 26.86
C MET A 30 1.14 7.25 25.72
N ASN A 31 2.13 6.42 26.04
CA ASN A 31 2.73 5.53 25.07
C ASN A 31 1.84 4.30 24.89
N ILE A 32 1.50 3.96 23.66
CA ILE A 32 0.77 2.74 23.36
C ILE A 32 1.80 1.63 23.14
N ASP A 33 1.99 0.79 24.13
CA ASP A 33 2.94 -0.32 24.06
C ASP A 33 2.37 -1.49 23.25
N TYR A 34 2.70 -1.51 21.96
CA TYR A 34 2.38 -2.63 21.08
C TYR A 34 3.30 -3.83 21.32
N PHE A 35 4.44 -3.68 22.00
CA PHE A 35 5.41 -4.76 22.25
C PHE A 35 5.56 -5.00 23.74
N ILE A 36 4.62 -5.73 24.33
CA ILE A 36 4.71 -6.22 25.71
C ILE A 36 5.51 -7.55 25.65
N PRO A 37 6.77 -7.59 26.12
CA PRO A 37 7.53 -8.84 26.20
C PRO A 37 6.92 -9.73 27.29
N ASP A 38 6.76 -11.01 26.99
CA ASP A 38 6.17 -11.99 27.91
C ASP A 38 7.12 -12.38 29.08
N GLU A 39 8.29 -11.74 29.18
CA GLU A 39 9.31 -12.01 30.20
C GLU A 39 8.79 -11.73 31.62
N GLU A 40 7.85 -10.80 31.78
CA GLU A 40 7.25 -10.46 33.08
C GLU A 40 5.84 -11.04 33.29
N ASN A 41 5.37 -11.98 32.45
CA ASN A 41 4.02 -12.58 32.52
C ASN A 41 2.85 -11.58 32.48
N GLN A 42 3.07 -10.31 32.10
CA GLN A 42 2.03 -9.27 32.09
C GLN A 42 0.87 -9.57 31.12
N THR A 43 1.12 -10.40 30.11
CA THR A 43 0.13 -10.84 29.11
C THR A 43 -0.74 -12.02 29.56
N ARG A 44 -0.42 -12.71 30.67
CA ARG A 44 -1.18 -13.88 31.15
C ARG A 44 -2.58 -13.54 31.68
N ASP A 45 -2.78 -12.32 32.16
CA ASP A 45 -4.06 -11.88 32.74
C ASP A 45 -4.95 -11.18 31.69
N PHE A 46 -4.51 -11.10 30.42
CA PHE A 46 -5.34 -10.54 29.36
C PHE A 46 -6.44 -11.52 28.95
N SER A 47 -7.67 -11.01 28.91
CA SER A 47 -8.79 -11.71 28.29
C SER A 47 -8.51 -11.98 26.81
N ASP A 48 -9.09 -13.06 26.26
CA ASP A 48 -8.95 -13.44 24.83
C ASP A 48 -9.29 -12.26 23.89
N ASP A 49 -10.26 -11.43 24.25
CA ASP A 49 -10.67 -10.25 23.49
C ASP A 49 -9.62 -9.12 23.52
N ALA A 50 -8.93 -8.94 24.65
CA ALA A 50 -7.84 -7.97 24.78
C ALA A 50 -6.60 -8.43 24.00
N MET A 51 -6.32 -9.72 24.02
CA MET A 51 -5.25 -10.33 23.23
C MET A 51 -5.53 -10.19 21.71
N ALA A 52 -6.77 -10.46 21.29
CA ALA A 52 -7.19 -10.28 19.90
C ALA A 52 -7.01 -8.84 19.42
N ARG A 53 -7.41 -7.85 20.23
CA ARG A 53 -7.20 -6.43 19.94
C ARG A 53 -5.72 -6.08 19.75
N LEU A 54 -4.84 -6.60 20.61
CA LEU A 54 -3.39 -6.36 20.50
C LEU A 54 -2.83 -6.94 19.18
N HIS A 55 -3.23 -8.15 18.81
CA HIS A 55 -2.81 -8.77 17.55
C HIS A 55 -3.32 -8.02 16.32
N MET A 56 -4.57 -7.53 16.35
CA MET A 56 -5.11 -6.69 15.29
C MET A 56 -4.30 -5.39 15.17
N GLY A 57 -4.00 -4.72 16.28
CA GLY A 57 -3.18 -3.50 16.30
C GLY A 57 -1.78 -3.70 15.71
N ARG A 58 -1.09 -4.79 16.08
CA ARG A 58 0.21 -5.17 15.49
C ARG A 58 0.11 -5.44 13.98
N SER A 59 -0.97 -6.10 13.56
CA SER A 59 -1.20 -6.45 12.16
C SER A 59 -1.45 -5.21 11.29
N VAL A 60 -2.12 -4.17 11.81
CA VAL A 60 -2.29 -2.88 11.09
C VAL A 60 -0.94 -2.31 10.69
N ILE A 61 0.00 -2.22 11.64
CA ILE A 61 1.34 -1.67 11.42
C ILE A 61 2.09 -2.52 10.38
N ALA A 62 2.06 -3.85 10.51
CA ALA A 62 2.72 -4.76 9.58
C ALA A 62 2.16 -4.64 8.15
N LEU A 63 0.83 -4.54 7.99
CA LEU A 63 0.20 -4.39 6.68
C LEU A 63 0.59 -3.08 5.99
N PHE A 64 0.69 -1.98 6.73
CA PHE A 64 1.16 -0.71 6.16
C PHE A 64 2.63 -0.80 5.74
N MET A 65 3.51 -1.42 6.53
CA MET A 65 4.92 -1.63 6.13
C MET A 65 5.03 -2.42 4.82
N VAL A 66 4.32 -3.55 4.72
CA VAL A 66 4.30 -4.37 3.50
C VAL A 66 3.66 -3.61 2.33
N GLY A 67 2.61 -2.82 2.60
CA GLY A 67 1.97 -1.94 1.63
C GLY A 67 2.93 -0.89 1.05
N PHE A 68 3.73 -0.23 1.90
CA PHE A 68 4.74 0.73 1.44
C PHE A 68 5.83 0.08 0.58
N LEU A 69 6.28 -1.12 0.95
CA LEU A 69 7.22 -1.88 0.12
C LEU A 69 6.62 -2.25 -1.24
N ALA A 70 5.34 -2.63 -1.26
CA ALA A 70 4.62 -2.89 -2.50
C ALA A 70 4.52 -1.63 -3.38
N ILE A 71 4.19 -0.46 -2.81
CA ILE A 71 4.17 0.83 -3.53
C ILE A 71 5.56 1.18 -4.08
N PHE A 72 6.61 1.01 -3.27
CA PHE A 72 7.98 1.28 -3.69
C PHE A 72 8.41 0.39 -4.86
N SER A 73 8.07 -0.91 -4.81
CA SER A 73 8.33 -1.82 -5.93
C SER A 73 7.50 -1.46 -7.17
N ALA A 74 6.23 -1.09 -6.99
CA ALA A 74 5.34 -0.65 -8.05
C ALA A 74 5.87 0.59 -8.77
N PHE A 75 6.43 1.55 -8.02
CA PHE A 75 7.04 2.75 -8.58
C PHE A 75 8.17 2.40 -9.55
N TRP A 76 9.12 1.56 -9.15
CA TRP A 76 10.23 1.16 -10.02
C TRP A 76 9.76 0.34 -11.22
N THR A 77 8.83 -0.60 -11.02
CA THR A 77 8.27 -1.37 -12.14
C THR A 77 7.50 -0.48 -13.12
N GLY A 78 6.84 0.56 -12.61
CA GLY A 78 6.11 1.54 -13.39
C GLY A 78 7.04 2.39 -14.26
N VAL A 79 8.12 2.93 -13.67
CA VAL A 79 9.15 3.70 -14.40
C VAL A 79 9.76 2.84 -15.52
N VAL A 80 10.16 1.60 -15.22
CA VAL A 80 10.73 0.69 -16.22
C VAL A 80 9.69 0.31 -17.29
N GLY A 81 8.42 0.13 -16.90
CA GLY A 81 7.33 -0.19 -17.81
C GLY A 81 7.04 0.94 -18.80
N CYS A 82 6.99 2.18 -18.31
CA CYS A 82 6.82 3.37 -19.14
C CYS A 82 8.03 3.59 -20.06
N TRP A 83 9.25 3.48 -19.54
CA TRP A 83 10.49 3.65 -20.31
C TRP A 83 10.58 2.68 -21.49
N ARG A 84 10.36 1.38 -21.24
CA ARG A 84 10.45 0.35 -22.30
C ARG A 84 9.17 0.21 -23.13
N ARG A 85 8.14 1.02 -22.85
CA ARG A 85 6.79 0.91 -23.43
C ARG A 85 6.30 -0.54 -23.44
N SER A 86 6.56 -1.28 -22.36
CA SER A 86 6.25 -2.72 -22.27
C SER A 86 4.86 -2.91 -21.65
N PRO A 87 3.85 -3.41 -22.40
CA PRO A 87 2.51 -3.61 -21.86
C PRO A 87 2.49 -4.61 -20.69
N GLY A 88 3.44 -5.55 -20.62
CA GLY A 88 3.56 -6.51 -19.52
C GLY A 88 3.96 -5.84 -18.20
N ASN A 89 4.98 -4.97 -18.24
CA ASN A 89 5.48 -4.28 -17.04
C ASN A 89 4.46 -3.26 -16.50
N ILE A 90 3.72 -2.59 -17.40
CA ILE A 90 2.63 -1.69 -17.00
C ILE A 90 1.51 -2.48 -16.29
N THR A 91 1.14 -3.65 -16.80
CA THR A 91 0.15 -4.51 -16.11
C THR A 91 0.67 -5.01 -14.76
N ALA A 92 1.95 -5.41 -14.67
CA ALA A 92 2.55 -5.80 -13.40
C ALA A 92 2.48 -4.66 -12.37
N THR A 93 2.72 -3.42 -12.79
CA THR A 93 2.60 -2.23 -11.93
C THR A 93 1.17 -2.05 -11.41
N ALA A 94 0.15 -2.24 -12.26
CA ALA A 94 -1.24 -2.17 -11.84
C ALA A 94 -1.60 -3.25 -10.79
N ILE A 95 -1.07 -4.47 -10.95
CA ILE A 95 -1.28 -5.57 -9.98
C ILE A 95 -0.61 -5.24 -8.64
N LEU A 96 0.62 -4.71 -8.66
CA LEU A 96 1.32 -4.29 -7.44
C LEU A 96 0.60 -3.14 -6.73
N MET A 97 0.05 -2.17 -7.48
CA MET A 97 -0.77 -1.10 -6.92
C MET A 97 -2.09 -1.61 -6.34
N LEU A 98 -2.73 -2.60 -6.98
CA LEU A 98 -3.90 -3.28 -6.41
C LEU A 98 -3.55 -4.00 -5.11
N PHE A 99 -2.44 -4.75 -5.09
CA PHE A 99 -1.98 -5.46 -3.90
C PHE A 99 -1.69 -4.48 -2.75
N ALA A 100 -0.97 -3.39 -3.01
CA ALA A 100 -0.74 -2.33 -2.04
C ALA A 100 -2.05 -1.73 -1.52
N CYS A 101 -3.02 -1.48 -2.42
CA CYS A 101 -4.33 -0.98 -2.02
C CYS A 101 -5.08 -1.95 -1.09
N LEU A 102 -5.06 -3.24 -1.39
CA LEU A 102 -5.71 -4.26 -0.56
C LEU A 102 -5.07 -4.35 0.82
N LEU A 103 -3.74 -4.26 0.90
CA LEU A 103 -3.02 -4.24 2.18
C LEU A 103 -3.37 -2.97 2.99
N SER A 104 -3.38 -1.80 2.37
CA SER A 104 -3.72 -0.54 3.05
C SER A 104 -5.19 -0.49 3.48
N ALA A 105 -6.11 -0.96 2.63
CA ALA A 105 -7.53 -1.06 2.97
C ALA A 105 -7.76 -2.10 4.09
N GLY A 106 -7.05 -3.22 4.05
CA GLY A 106 -7.07 -4.22 5.12
C GLY A 106 -6.51 -3.67 6.44
N GLY A 107 -5.43 -2.88 6.39
CA GLY A 107 -4.89 -2.17 7.54
C GLY A 107 -5.89 -1.18 8.15
N MET A 108 -6.56 -0.38 7.32
CA MET A 108 -7.64 0.50 7.80
C MET A 108 -8.85 -0.27 8.35
N GLY A 109 -9.20 -1.42 7.74
CA GLY A 109 -10.27 -2.29 8.23
C GLY A 109 -9.95 -2.88 9.60
N LEU A 110 -8.72 -3.37 9.81
CA LEU A 110 -8.27 -3.86 11.11
C LEU A 110 -8.16 -2.74 12.15
N TRP A 111 -7.81 -1.52 11.74
CA TRP A 111 -7.80 -0.36 12.62
C TRP A 111 -9.20 -0.04 13.17
N HIS A 112 -10.22 -0.04 12.30
CA HIS A 112 -11.61 0.06 12.74
C HIS A 112 -12.04 -1.15 13.60
N GLY A 113 -11.48 -2.33 13.33
CA GLY A 113 -11.67 -3.51 14.19
C GLY A 113 -11.14 -3.28 15.61
N VAL A 114 -9.94 -2.75 15.77
CA VAL A 114 -9.36 -2.40 17.08
C VAL A 114 -10.25 -1.42 17.84
N GLU A 115 -10.75 -0.39 17.13
CA GLU A 115 -11.66 0.61 17.70
C GLU A 115 -12.99 -0.01 18.17
N TYR A 116 -13.58 -0.88 17.35
CA TYR A 116 -14.79 -1.62 17.71
C TYR A 116 -14.57 -2.54 18.92
N TYR A 117 -13.40 -3.20 18.98
CA TYR A 117 -13.09 -4.05 20.12
C TYR A 117 -12.98 -3.25 21.42
N GLU A 118 -12.39 -2.07 21.36
CA GLU A 118 -12.25 -1.15 22.48
C GLU A 118 -13.58 -0.59 23.00
N LYS A 119 -14.51 -0.29 22.09
CA LYS A 119 -15.77 0.38 22.43
C LYS A 119 -16.89 -0.59 22.81
N GLU A 120 -16.98 -1.72 22.12
CA GLU A 120 -18.14 -2.62 22.23
C GLU A 120 -17.86 -4.04 22.75
N LYS A 121 -16.60 -4.52 22.71
CA LYS A 121 -16.30 -5.93 23.03
C LYS A 121 -15.55 -6.14 24.34
N ILE A 122 -14.55 -5.32 24.64
CA ILE A 122 -13.73 -5.53 25.83
C ILE A 122 -14.47 -5.01 27.06
N VAL A 123 -14.61 -5.89 28.05
CA VAL A 123 -15.31 -5.61 29.31
C VAL A 123 -14.28 -5.40 30.41
N GLY A 124 -14.16 -4.17 30.91
CA GLY A 124 -13.30 -3.78 32.03
C GLY A 124 -13.57 -2.34 32.43
N GLU A 125 -13.24 -1.97 33.67
CA GLU A 125 -13.65 -0.66 34.24
C GLU A 125 -13.03 0.51 33.47
N GLU A 126 -11.89 0.27 32.82
CA GLU A 126 -11.21 1.20 31.90
C GLU A 126 -11.94 1.43 30.57
N TYR A 127 -12.80 0.51 30.11
CA TYR A 127 -13.32 0.53 28.75
C TYR A 127 -14.70 1.19 28.64
N TYR A 128 -14.94 1.81 27.48
CA TYR A 128 -16.12 2.64 27.20
C TYR A 128 -17.44 1.96 27.59
N GLN A 129 -17.55 0.65 27.40
CA GLN A 129 -18.75 -0.11 27.72
C GLN A 129 -19.15 -0.02 29.21
N GLN A 130 -18.18 -0.05 30.14
CA GLN A 130 -18.43 0.00 31.58
C GLN A 130 -18.45 1.42 32.18
N TRP A 131 -18.17 2.45 31.38
CA TRP A 131 -18.21 3.83 31.84
C TRP A 131 -19.61 4.23 32.32
N SER A 132 -19.65 5.12 33.33
CA SER A 132 -20.89 5.72 33.81
C SER A 132 -21.58 6.54 32.71
N ASN A 133 -22.92 6.61 32.74
CA ASN A 133 -23.69 7.34 31.73
C ASN A 133 -23.27 8.81 31.62
N VAL A 134 -22.90 9.45 32.74
CA VAL A 134 -22.39 10.82 32.74
C VAL A 134 -21.13 10.95 31.89
N LEU A 135 -20.22 9.98 31.95
CA LEU A 135 -18.97 10.02 31.19
C LEU A 135 -19.21 9.81 29.70
N LYS A 136 -20.12 8.89 29.35
CA LYS A 136 -20.51 8.63 27.96
C LYS A 136 -21.16 9.85 27.32
N ASP A 137 -22.06 10.52 28.04
CA ASP A 137 -22.79 11.69 27.54
C ASP A 137 -21.89 12.93 27.37
N ASN A 138 -20.76 13.00 28.07
CA ASN A 138 -19.82 14.11 28.01
C ASN A 138 -18.53 13.81 27.22
N THR A 139 -18.40 12.61 26.64
CA THR A 139 -17.24 12.25 25.81
C THR A 139 -17.60 12.33 24.33
N ALA A 140 -16.83 13.09 23.55
CA ALA A 140 -16.94 13.15 22.10
C ALA A 140 -15.62 12.72 21.46
N GLN A 141 -15.70 11.79 20.50
CA GLN A 141 -14.55 11.32 19.72
C GLN A 141 -14.61 11.90 18.31
N TRP A 142 -13.52 12.53 17.89
CA TRP A 142 -13.36 13.07 16.54
C TRP A 142 -12.12 12.46 15.89
N TYR A 143 -12.15 12.32 14.55
CA TYR A 143 -11.00 11.84 13.81
C TYR A 143 -10.15 13.00 13.32
N ASP A 144 -8.85 12.90 13.54
CA ASP A 144 -7.88 13.90 13.08
C ASP A 144 -7.50 13.72 11.60
N TRP A 145 -6.78 14.71 11.08
CA TRP A 145 -6.36 14.80 9.68
C TRP A 145 -5.71 13.52 9.11
N SER A 146 -4.90 12.84 9.92
CA SER A 146 -4.19 11.61 9.53
C SER A 146 -5.15 10.50 9.10
N PHE A 147 -6.34 10.44 9.71
CA PHE A 147 -7.37 9.47 9.32
C PHE A 147 -7.88 9.71 7.89
N TYR A 148 -8.18 10.96 7.56
CA TYR A 148 -8.61 11.33 6.21
C TYR A 148 -7.51 11.11 5.17
N MET A 149 -6.26 11.40 5.55
CA MET A 149 -5.09 11.14 4.69
C MET A 149 -4.88 9.66 4.40
N ALA A 150 -5.14 8.78 5.37
CA ALA A 150 -5.05 7.34 5.16
C ALA A 150 -6.06 6.85 4.11
N TRP A 151 -7.33 7.25 4.23
CA TRP A 151 -8.36 6.91 3.26
C TRP A 151 -8.12 7.53 1.89
N LEU A 152 -7.63 8.78 1.83
CA LEU A 152 -7.23 9.42 0.59
C LEU A 152 -6.10 8.65 -0.11
N GLY A 153 -5.12 8.15 0.66
CA GLY A 153 -4.06 7.28 0.15
C GLY A 153 -4.60 6.00 -0.50
N VAL A 154 -5.56 5.33 0.14
CA VAL A 154 -6.24 4.14 -0.42
C VAL A 154 -6.95 4.48 -1.73
N ALA A 155 -7.71 5.59 -1.76
CA ALA A 155 -8.41 6.03 -2.96
C ALA A 155 -7.44 6.37 -4.12
N MET A 156 -6.32 7.01 -3.82
CA MET A 156 -5.28 7.31 -4.80
C MET A 156 -4.61 6.03 -5.35
N CYS A 157 -4.42 5.00 -4.53
CA CYS A 157 -3.93 3.70 -4.98
C CYS A 157 -4.91 3.02 -5.96
N LEU A 158 -6.22 3.07 -5.69
CA LEU A 158 -7.24 2.57 -6.62
C LEU A 158 -7.29 3.38 -7.92
N GLY A 159 -7.20 4.70 -7.82
CA GLY A 159 -7.19 5.59 -8.98
C GLY A 159 -6.00 5.31 -9.90
N THR A 160 -4.80 5.22 -9.33
CA THR A 160 -3.57 4.91 -10.09
C THR A 160 -3.61 3.51 -10.71
N MET A 161 -4.10 2.51 -9.99
CA MET A 161 -4.32 1.16 -10.53
C MET A 161 -5.20 1.21 -11.79
N THR A 162 -6.34 1.92 -11.72
CA THR A 162 -7.27 2.07 -12.83
C THR A 162 -6.60 2.73 -14.05
N LEU A 163 -5.86 3.81 -13.82
CA LEU A 163 -5.12 4.50 -14.88
C LEU A 163 -4.08 3.60 -15.56
N PHE A 164 -3.33 2.80 -14.79
CA PHE A 164 -2.35 1.87 -15.36
C PHE A 164 -3.01 0.73 -16.16
N LEU A 165 -4.19 0.23 -15.75
CA LEU A 165 -4.93 -0.76 -16.53
C LEU A 165 -5.44 -0.20 -17.85
N ILE A 166 -5.94 1.04 -17.85
CA ILE A 166 -6.36 1.74 -19.08
C ILE A 166 -5.14 1.92 -20.00
N ALA A 167 -4.02 2.41 -19.46
CA ALA A 167 -2.78 2.59 -20.22
C ALA A 167 -2.27 1.27 -20.83
N ALA A 168 -2.26 0.18 -20.05
CA ALA A 168 -1.89 -1.14 -20.53
C ALA A 168 -2.80 -1.63 -21.65
N SER A 169 -4.11 -1.40 -21.54
CA SER A 169 -5.10 -1.79 -22.54
C SER A 169 -4.89 -1.05 -23.86
N CYS A 170 -4.64 0.27 -23.80
CA CYS A 170 -4.33 1.07 -24.98
C CYS A 170 -3.04 0.61 -25.68
N LEU A 171 -1.98 0.34 -24.91
CA LEU A 171 -0.70 -0.17 -25.45
C LEU A 171 -0.83 -1.56 -26.07
N ARG A 172 -1.63 -2.45 -25.48
CA ARG A 172 -1.90 -3.78 -26.04
C ARG A 172 -2.65 -3.68 -27.37
N LYS A 173 -3.66 -2.80 -27.45
CA LYS A 173 -4.41 -2.54 -28.69
C LYS A 173 -3.51 -1.98 -29.79
N GLU A 174 -2.65 -1.02 -29.47
CA GLU A 174 -1.68 -0.46 -30.42
C GLU A 174 -0.72 -1.55 -30.93
N ARG A 175 -0.15 -2.35 -30.03
CA ARG A 175 0.76 -3.44 -30.38
C ARG A 175 0.09 -4.51 -31.25
N ALA A 176 -1.16 -4.85 -30.96
CA ALA A 176 -1.93 -5.80 -31.77
C ALA A 176 -2.16 -5.24 -33.19
N ARG A 177 -2.45 -3.94 -33.32
CA ARG A 177 -2.61 -3.27 -34.62
C ARG A 177 -1.30 -3.25 -35.43
N GLU A 178 -0.17 -3.02 -34.76
CA GLU A 178 1.15 -3.12 -35.40
C GLU A 178 1.47 -4.54 -35.87
N GLN A 179 1.09 -5.57 -35.10
CA GLN A 179 1.31 -6.96 -35.48
C GLN A 179 0.45 -7.37 -36.68
N THR A 180 -0.84 -7.00 -36.73
CA THR A 180 -1.71 -7.28 -37.87
C THR A 180 -1.27 -6.54 -39.13
N GLN A 181 -0.83 -5.29 -38.98
CA GLN A 181 -0.28 -4.55 -40.12
C GLN A 181 1.03 -5.18 -40.61
N ASN A 182 1.93 -5.63 -39.71
CA ASN A 182 3.21 -6.22 -40.09
C ASN A 182 3.06 -7.56 -40.84
N VAL A 183 2.12 -8.43 -40.42
CA VAL A 183 1.90 -9.73 -41.08
C VAL A 183 1.35 -9.59 -42.51
N GLN A 184 0.65 -8.48 -42.82
CA GLN A 184 0.14 -8.24 -44.17
C GLN A 184 1.26 -7.97 -45.19
N TYR A 185 2.47 -7.61 -44.76
CA TYR A 185 3.65 -7.47 -45.62
C TYR A 185 4.47 -8.77 -45.76
N ILE A 186 4.03 -9.88 -45.16
CA ILE A 186 4.65 -11.21 -45.25
C ILE A 186 3.72 -12.12 -46.07
N MET A 187 3.51 -11.81 -47.35
CA MET A 187 3.01 -12.80 -48.30
C MET A 187 4.21 -13.38 -49.05
N PRO A 188 4.45 -14.71 -49.05
CA PRO A 188 5.49 -15.29 -49.89
C PRO A 188 4.97 -15.30 -51.33
N GLY A 189 5.41 -14.33 -52.14
CA GLY A 189 5.49 -14.56 -53.57
C GLY A 189 6.45 -15.73 -53.84
N PRO A 190 6.25 -16.53 -54.90
CA PRO A 190 7.05 -17.73 -55.18
C PRO A 190 8.57 -17.52 -55.32
N GLU A 191 9.08 -16.28 -55.32
CA GLU A 191 10.51 -15.92 -55.27
C GLU A 191 11.07 -15.78 -53.83
N GLY A 192 10.24 -15.94 -52.80
CA GLY A 192 10.53 -15.56 -51.41
C GLY A 192 11.37 -16.53 -50.56
N GLN A 193 11.84 -17.66 -51.09
CA GLN A 193 12.66 -18.59 -50.29
C GLN A 193 14.12 -18.14 -50.13
N LEU A 194 14.73 -17.52 -51.16
CA LEU A 194 16.13 -17.08 -51.08
C LEU A 194 16.34 -15.85 -50.17
N THR A 195 15.37 -14.95 -50.13
CA THR A 195 15.43 -13.71 -49.35
C THR A 195 15.25 -13.94 -47.84
N ASN A 196 14.50 -14.97 -47.44
CA ASN A 196 14.28 -15.28 -46.03
C ASN A 196 15.56 -15.78 -45.32
N LEU A 197 16.44 -16.47 -46.04
CA LEU A 197 17.73 -16.93 -45.51
C LEU A 197 18.68 -15.76 -45.23
N VAL A 198 18.71 -14.76 -46.12
CA VAL A 198 19.49 -13.52 -45.91
C VAL A 198 18.92 -12.67 -44.77
N ARG A 199 17.59 -12.58 -44.66
CA ARG A 199 16.92 -11.75 -43.65
C ARG A 199 17.07 -12.33 -42.23
N LEU A 200 17.15 -13.65 -42.08
CA LEU A 200 17.44 -14.32 -40.79
C LEU A 200 18.87 -14.02 -40.29
N VAL A 201 19.86 -14.01 -41.19
CA VAL A 201 21.26 -13.66 -40.86
C VAL A 201 21.38 -12.19 -40.39
N VAL A 202 20.64 -11.27 -41.02
CA VAL A 202 20.64 -9.84 -40.63
C VAL A 202 19.92 -9.61 -39.29
N ARG A 203 18.82 -10.35 -39.03
CA ARG A 203 18.04 -10.22 -37.79
C ARG A 203 18.77 -10.75 -36.56
N GLY A 204 19.72 -11.67 -36.74
CA GLY A 204 20.65 -12.09 -35.68
C GLY A 204 21.67 -11.01 -35.28
N ARG A 205 21.95 -10.02 -36.14
CA ARG A 205 22.92 -8.93 -35.87
C ARG A 205 22.30 -7.60 -35.45
N LEU A 206 21.03 -7.33 -35.76
CA LEU A 206 20.39 -6.01 -35.58
C LEU A 206 19.39 -5.97 -34.41
N GLY A 207 19.81 -6.43 -33.24
CA GLY A 207 19.13 -6.20 -31.96
C GLY A 207 19.14 -4.74 -31.47
N ARG A 208 19.39 -3.74 -32.33
CA ARG A 208 19.49 -2.34 -31.91
C ARG A 208 19.27 -1.39 -33.10
N ARG A 209 18.20 -0.58 -33.03
CA ARG A 209 17.76 0.52 -33.94
C ARG A 209 16.84 0.11 -35.11
N ARG A 210 15.56 0.48 -34.97
CA ARG A 210 14.55 0.50 -36.03
C ARG A 210 14.63 1.88 -36.71
N LEU A 211 15.26 1.97 -37.88
CA LEU A 211 15.15 3.14 -38.76
C LEU A 211 13.85 3.02 -39.57
N VAL A 212 12.99 4.01 -39.44
CA VAL A 212 11.79 4.18 -40.27
C VAL A 212 12.25 4.91 -41.53
N VAL A 213 12.35 4.20 -42.65
CA VAL A 213 12.57 4.82 -43.96
C VAL A 213 11.19 5.17 -44.53
N ASN A 214 10.96 6.46 -44.74
CA ASN A 214 9.74 7.02 -45.30
C ASN A 214 9.78 6.88 -46.84
N GLN A 215 8.73 6.32 -47.42
CA GLN A 215 8.66 5.91 -48.82
C GLN A 215 8.26 7.08 -49.76
N ARG A 216 8.62 8.33 -49.43
CA ARG A 216 8.30 9.54 -50.23
C ARG A 216 9.45 10.12 -51.05
N ASP A 217 10.66 9.56 -50.93
CA ASP A 217 11.87 10.16 -51.53
C ASP A 217 12.36 9.41 -52.80
N LEU A 218 11.47 8.71 -53.50
CA LEU A 218 11.79 8.07 -54.79
C LEU A 218 10.75 8.49 -55.84
N VAL A 219 10.89 9.74 -56.31
CA VAL A 219 10.40 10.20 -57.62
C VAL A 219 11.63 10.62 -58.42
#